data_AF-A0A3M3JM66-F1
#
_entry.id   AF-A0A3M3JM66-F1
#
_cell.length_a   1.000
_cell.length_b   1.000
_cell.length_c   1.000
_cell.angle_alpha   90.00
_cell.angle_beta   90.00
_cell.angle_gamma   90.00
#
_symmetry.space_group_name_H-M   'P 1'
#
loop_
_entity.id
_entity.type
_entity.pdbx_description
1 polymer ?
#
loop_
_entity_poly.entity_id
_entity_poly.type
_entity_poly.pdbx_seq_one_letter_code
_entity_poly.pdbx_strand_id
1 'polypeptide(L)'
;MYEGIDQAKLGDEIESFVAFFDQNKALFSKNVLTEPLVPNDVYQLAKSYINTKYGLGLDNEPSETKGLAAYANLINSLPTSKEKIQKAELGIDLRYFESSDLKGCTPLYALQKFKSALAGNEHLFSNLIRYSEEQNEYRITLCNVLNNYEDTGLNYSQICSKQIEENLNSRALALSLFAREAEVPKMKQEHSDIVFEPGEYKEGKYKKNDIQFTGETEKLFIKIGERLIERLETNDRSGIPFWEDPVFQLNSMNPKTGYKYGMENQVLLSDDTSARGFKAPLYMSFNDAINTGFAMPKGTKGTPIIQRFGMKGKAIETTSESGAVQPVLDTNGEPQHFWRRAAKTVTVFNIDQLEWRHEDKPDPRIKWIEEFKKPQFKPINNEELEAFRDSYFKSIDIPVTRGGTTNYYLPKKNAINLAHSDDFKSVLQELSTTFHEDAHAQGHPTKLNRQSLNDYHIDNAHRGFEELLVNVSAQQLVRHYGLDQNEQQQAYNANEDAYNLGWALPAFKKDPLLIVEAMRQSQQCFESMKTRIDAQLKVDNVYEVFCKPEPEKVAPAPLAPRHAYKNPANDESKNKSTTKPMRNAI
;
A
#
# COMPACT_ATOMS: atom_id res chain seq x y z
N MET A 1 -13.91 8.31 -23.67
CA MET A 1 -15.15 7.59 -24.06
C MET A 1 -16.10 7.77 -22.88
N TYR A 2 -17.32 8.31 -23.08
CA TYR A 2 -18.26 8.69 -22.01
C TYR A 2 -17.89 9.95 -21.21
N GLU A 3 -17.35 10.95 -21.89
CA GLU A 3 -16.93 12.20 -21.24
C GLU A 3 -18.16 12.98 -20.75
N GLY A 4 -18.24 13.22 -19.43
CA GLY A 4 -19.33 13.94 -18.79
C GLY A 4 -20.58 13.12 -18.46
N ILE A 5 -20.46 11.79 -18.46
CA ILE A 5 -21.41 10.85 -17.84
C ILE A 5 -20.92 10.50 -16.43
N ASP A 6 -21.71 10.77 -15.40
CA ASP A 6 -21.44 10.42 -14.00
C ASP A 6 -21.75 8.94 -13.75
N GLN A 7 -20.74 8.08 -13.92
CA GLN A 7 -20.90 6.62 -13.84
C GLN A 7 -21.36 6.13 -12.46
N ALA A 8 -21.04 6.86 -11.39
CA ALA A 8 -21.44 6.50 -10.02
C ALA A 8 -22.94 6.71 -9.78
N LYS A 9 -23.59 7.58 -10.57
CA LYS A 9 -25.04 7.81 -10.51
C LYS A 9 -25.83 7.11 -11.61
N LEU A 10 -25.14 6.69 -12.67
CA LEU A 10 -25.78 6.15 -13.87
C LEU A 10 -26.62 4.90 -13.58
N GLY A 11 -26.20 4.03 -12.66
CA GLY A 11 -26.98 2.82 -12.38
C GLY A 11 -28.26 3.06 -11.60
N ASP A 12 -28.24 3.91 -10.56
CA ASP A 12 -29.45 4.39 -9.88
C ASP A 12 -30.40 5.10 -10.85
N GLU A 13 -29.83 5.89 -11.77
CA GLU A 13 -30.57 6.57 -12.83
C GLU A 13 -31.22 5.58 -13.81
N ILE A 14 -30.53 4.50 -14.20
CA ILE A 14 -31.06 3.41 -15.03
C ILE A 14 -32.26 2.74 -14.37
N GLU A 15 -32.16 2.36 -13.09
CA GLU A 15 -33.26 1.69 -12.39
C GLU A 15 -34.45 2.61 -12.20
N SER A 16 -34.19 3.87 -11.82
CA SER A 16 -35.22 4.91 -11.73
C SER A 16 -35.90 5.13 -13.07
N PHE A 17 -35.14 5.10 -14.16
CA PHE A 17 -35.67 5.25 -15.51
C PHE A 17 -36.56 4.08 -15.91
N VAL A 18 -36.15 2.83 -15.64
CA VAL A 18 -36.97 1.65 -15.96
C VAL A 18 -38.30 1.70 -15.20
N ALA A 19 -38.28 2.05 -13.91
CA ALA A 19 -39.49 2.25 -13.12
C ALA A 19 -40.36 3.40 -13.65
N PHE A 20 -39.75 4.54 -13.97
CA PHE A 20 -40.45 5.71 -14.52
C PHE A 20 -41.11 5.37 -15.87
N PHE A 21 -40.38 4.69 -16.75
CA PHE A 21 -40.90 4.26 -18.05
C PHE A 21 -42.09 3.33 -17.89
N ASP A 22 -42.01 2.33 -17.00
CA ASP A 22 -43.08 1.36 -16.81
C ASP A 22 -44.38 2.03 -16.33
N GLN A 23 -44.26 3.00 -15.43
CA GLN A 23 -45.40 3.79 -14.92
C GLN A 23 -45.95 4.80 -15.94
N ASN A 24 -45.14 5.24 -16.90
CA ASN A 24 -45.46 6.34 -17.81
C ASN A 24 -45.46 5.94 -19.30
N LYS A 25 -45.72 4.67 -19.63
CA LYS A 25 -45.70 4.13 -21.01
C LYS A 25 -46.43 5.00 -22.03
N ALA A 26 -47.56 5.61 -21.66
CA ALA A 26 -48.35 6.48 -22.52
C ALA A 26 -47.59 7.74 -23.01
N LEU A 27 -46.61 8.24 -22.25
CA LEU A 27 -45.74 9.34 -22.69
C LEU A 27 -44.84 8.89 -23.85
N PHE A 28 -44.31 7.67 -23.74
CA PHE A 28 -43.40 7.08 -24.72
C PHE A 28 -44.11 6.55 -25.97
N SER A 29 -45.44 6.35 -25.94
CA SER A 29 -46.24 5.89 -27.11
C SER A 29 -46.60 6.99 -28.11
N LYS A 30 -46.28 8.27 -27.84
CA LYS A 30 -46.59 9.42 -28.72
C LYS A 30 -45.64 9.55 -29.91
N ASN A 31 -45.61 8.52 -30.76
CA ASN A 31 -44.68 8.39 -31.89
C ASN A 31 -45.31 7.63 -33.08
N VAL A 32 -44.60 7.53 -34.20
CA VAL A 32 -45.10 6.89 -35.45
C VAL A 32 -45.37 5.39 -35.34
N LEU A 33 -44.81 4.71 -34.33
CA LEU A 33 -45.04 3.27 -34.08
C LEU A 33 -46.24 3.03 -33.17
N THR A 34 -46.76 4.05 -32.48
CA THR A 34 -47.85 3.96 -31.49
C THR A 34 -47.57 2.99 -30.32
N GLU A 35 -46.30 2.65 -30.10
CA GLU A 35 -45.81 1.77 -29.03
C GLU A 35 -44.85 2.53 -28.10
N PRO A 36 -44.71 2.16 -26.81
CA PRO A 36 -43.73 2.77 -25.91
C PRO A 36 -42.30 2.71 -26.47
N LEU A 37 -41.78 3.85 -26.94
CA LEU A 37 -40.53 3.93 -27.70
C LEU A 37 -39.39 4.52 -26.86
N VAL A 38 -38.26 3.82 -26.83
CA VAL A 38 -36.96 4.34 -26.39
C VAL A 38 -35.88 4.02 -27.44
N PRO A 39 -34.76 4.75 -27.47
CA PRO A 39 -33.64 4.44 -28.36
C PRO A 39 -33.06 3.06 -28.03
N ASN A 40 -32.53 2.35 -29.03
CA ASN A 40 -31.95 1.02 -28.83
C ASN A 40 -30.78 1.08 -27.84
N ASP A 41 -29.92 2.10 -27.93
CA ASP A 41 -28.79 2.28 -27.01
C ASP A 41 -29.24 2.36 -25.53
N VAL A 42 -30.27 3.16 -25.21
CA VAL A 42 -30.84 3.25 -23.86
C VAL A 42 -31.37 1.89 -23.39
N TYR A 43 -32.12 1.18 -24.23
CA TYR A 43 -32.60 -0.17 -23.91
C TYR A 43 -31.44 -1.14 -23.61
N GLN A 44 -30.42 -1.16 -24.46
CA GLN A 44 -29.29 -2.10 -24.32
C GLN A 44 -28.45 -1.81 -23.09
N LEU A 45 -28.29 -0.53 -22.73
CA LEU A 45 -27.61 -0.11 -21.51
C LEU A 45 -28.41 -0.54 -20.27
N ALA A 46 -29.71 -0.24 -20.24
CA ALA A 46 -30.59 -0.61 -19.13
C ALA A 46 -30.65 -2.13 -18.95
N LYS A 47 -30.81 -2.87 -20.04
CA LYS A 47 -30.80 -4.33 -20.06
C LYS A 47 -29.49 -4.91 -19.54
N SER A 48 -28.36 -4.45 -20.07
CA SER A 48 -27.04 -4.97 -19.67
C SER A 48 -26.77 -4.69 -18.19
N TYR A 49 -27.10 -3.49 -17.71
CA TYR A 49 -26.92 -3.12 -16.31
C TYR A 49 -27.80 -3.95 -15.38
N ILE A 50 -29.11 -4.05 -15.63
CA ILE A 50 -30.05 -4.81 -14.79
C ILE A 50 -29.68 -6.28 -14.77
N ASN A 51 -29.39 -6.88 -15.93
CA ASN A 51 -29.02 -8.29 -16.00
C ASN A 51 -27.73 -8.57 -15.23
N THR A 52 -26.74 -7.68 -15.35
CA THR A 52 -25.47 -7.82 -14.61
C THR A 52 -25.66 -7.63 -13.11
N LYS A 53 -26.42 -6.61 -12.69
CA LYS A 53 -26.68 -6.30 -11.27
C LYS A 53 -27.39 -7.43 -10.55
N TYR A 54 -28.38 -8.04 -11.20
CA TYR A 54 -29.27 -9.03 -10.59
C TYR A 54 -28.96 -10.48 -11.02
N GLY A 55 -27.90 -10.72 -11.78
CA GLY A 55 -27.53 -12.06 -12.23
C GLY A 55 -28.57 -12.71 -13.15
N LEU A 56 -29.19 -11.93 -14.04
CA LEU A 56 -30.24 -12.39 -14.94
C LEU A 56 -29.66 -12.76 -16.32
N GLY A 57 -30.15 -13.85 -16.89
CA GLY A 57 -29.91 -14.30 -18.26
C GLY A 57 -31.07 -13.96 -19.21
N LEU A 58 -31.04 -14.53 -20.41
CA LEU A 58 -32.03 -14.25 -21.47
C LEU A 58 -33.45 -14.71 -21.10
N ASP A 59 -33.57 -15.79 -20.33
CA ASP A 59 -34.88 -16.42 -20.03
C ASP A 59 -35.61 -15.76 -18.84
N ASN A 60 -34.89 -15.02 -17.98
CA ASN A 60 -35.41 -14.41 -16.75
C ASN A 60 -35.26 -12.88 -16.72
N GLU A 61 -35.10 -12.23 -17.88
CA GLU A 61 -35.10 -10.77 -17.97
C GLU A 61 -36.48 -10.19 -17.53
N PRO A 62 -36.50 -9.11 -16.72
CA PRO A 62 -37.74 -8.55 -16.16
C PRO A 62 -38.67 -7.99 -17.23
N SER A 63 -39.98 -8.00 -16.97
CA SER A 63 -41.00 -7.49 -17.89
C SER A 63 -40.86 -6.00 -18.18
N GLU A 64 -40.40 -5.24 -17.21
CA GLU A 64 -40.20 -3.80 -17.21
C GLU A 64 -39.07 -3.45 -18.18
N THR A 65 -37.96 -4.19 -18.11
CA THR A 65 -36.82 -4.08 -19.04
C THR A 65 -37.20 -4.52 -20.45
N LYS A 66 -37.94 -5.64 -20.59
CA LYS A 66 -38.47 -6.11 -21.89
C LYS A 66 -39.38 -5.07 -22.55
N GLY A 67 -40.10 -4.27 -21.76
CA GLY A 67 -40.98 -3.20 -22.23
C GLY A 67 -40.27 -2.10 -23.02
N LEU A 68 -38.96 -1.95 -22.86
CA LEU A 68 -38.13 -0.97 -23.57
C LEU A 68 -37.74 -1.42 -24.99
N ALA A 69 -37.96 -2.69 -25.34
CA ALA A 69 -37.39 -3.29 -26.55
C ALA A 69 -38.08 -2.89 -27.88
N ALA A 70 -39.08 -2.02 -27.88
CA ALA A 70 -39.89 -1.71 -29.07
C ALA A 70 -39.05 -1.30 -30.30
N TYR A 71 -38.05 -0.43 -30.11
CA TYR A 71 -37.17 -0.01 -31.21
C TYR A 71 -36.22 -1.12 -31.65
N ALA A 72 -35.67 -1.89 -30.71
CA ALA A 72 -34.82 -3.04 -31.01
C ALA A 72 -35.61 -4.10 -31.81
N ASN A 73 -36.87 -4.35 -31.44
CA ASN A 73 -37.77 -5.26 -32.13
C ASN A 73 -38.06 -4.78 -33.56
N LEU A 74 -38.27 -3.47 -33.77
CA LEU A 74 -38.40 -2.89 -35.10
C LEU A 74 -37.15 -3.21 -35.94
N ILE A 75 -35.95 -2.87 -35.45
CA ILE A 75 -34.69 -3.13 -36.17
C ILE A 75 -34.53 -4.62 -36.51
N ASN A 76 -34.78 -5.50 -35.54
CA ASN A 76 -34.66 -6.94 -35.71
C ASN A 76 -35.67 -7.51 -36.72
N SER A 77 -36.85 -6.90 -36.84
CA SER A 77 -37.90 -7.31 -37.80
C SER A 77 -37.62 -6.92 -39.25
N LEU A 78 -36.65 -6.02 -39.51
CA LEU A 78 -36.35 -5.55 -40.87
C LEU A 78 -35.79 -6.69 -41.74
N PRO A 79 -36.41 -6.99 -42.89
CA PRO A 79 -35.96 -8.07 -43.76
C PRO A 79 -34.69 -7.67 -44.50
N THR A 80 -33.73 -8.59 -44.60
CA THR A 80 -32.46 -8.37 -45.30
C THR A 80 -32.65 -7.97 -46.77
N SER A 81 -33.76 -8.34 -47.40
CA SER A 81 -34.08 -7.95 -48.78
C SER A 81 -34.32 -6.45 -48.99
N LYS A 82 -34.56 -5.68 -47.92
CA LYS A 82 -34.71 -4.22 -47.96
C LYS A 82 -33.42 -3.47 -47.62
N GLU A 83 -32.37 -4.19 -47.25
CA GLU A 83 -31.08 -3.60 -46.89
C GLU A 83 -30.41 -2.99 -48.12
N LYS A 84 -30.04 -1.72 -48.02
CA LYS A 84 -29.27 -1.01 -49.03
C LYS A 84 -27.79 -1.11 -48.72
N ILE A 85 -26.98 -1.10 -49.78
CA ILE A 85 -25.52 -1.25 -49.68
C ILE A 85 -24.88 -0.01 -50.30
N GLN A 86 -24.17 0.75 -49.48
CA GLN A 86 -23.22 1.76 -49.93
C GLN A 86 -21.83 1.12 -49.91
N LYS A 87 -21.22 1.00 -51.09
CA LYS A 87 -19.87 0.44 -51.20
C LYS A 87 -18.87 1.39 -50.57
N ALA A 88 -17.95 0.82 -49.79
CA ALA A 88 -16.88 1.54 -49.15
C ALA A 88 -15.52 1.14 -49.74
N GLU A 89 -14.60 2.08 -49.92
CA GLU A 89 -13.25 1.81 -50.41
C GLU A 89 -12.43 0.91 -49.45
N LEU A 90 -12.74 0.94 -48.14
CA LEU A 90 -12.05 0.17 -47.09
C LEU A 90 -12.48 -1.31 -47.00
N GLY A 91 -13.27 -1.81 -47.95
CA GLY A 91 -13.65 -3.22 -48.06
C GLY A 91 -14.75 -3.70 -47.10
N ILE A 92 -15.34 -2.79 -46.30
CA ILE A 92 -16.50 -3.07 -45.45
C ILE A 92 -17.66 -2.18 -45.90
N ASP A 93 -18.56 -2.74 -46.72
CA ASP A 93 -19.71 -2.01 -47.23
C ASP A 93 -20.65 -1.54 -46.10
N LEU A 94 -21.10 -0.28 -46.16
CA LEU A 94 -22.13 0.22 -45.27
C LEU A 94 -23.48 -0.35 -45.68
N ARG A 95 -24.02 -1.22 -44.84
CA ARG A 95 -25.36 -1.81 -44.95
C ARG A 95 -26.36 -1.02 -44.11
N TYR A 96 -27.43 -0.53 -44.72
CA TYR A 96 -28.38 0.35 -44.04
C TYR A 96 -29.83 0.21 -44.52
N PHE A 97 -30.74 0.70 -43.70
CA PHE A 97 -32.17 0.86 -43.97
C PHE A 97 -32.52 2.34 -43.98
N GLU A 98 -33.41 2.75 -44.87
CA GLU A 98 -33.87 4.14 -44.95
C GLU A 98 -35.01 4.41 -43.97
N SER A 99 -35.29 5.70 -43.75
CA SER A 99 -36.41 6.15 -42.93
C SER A 99 -37.76 5.52 -43.34
N SER A 100 -38.00 5.29 -44.63
CA SER A 100 -39.20 4.61 -45.12
C SER A 100 -39.33 3.16 -44.64
N ASP A 101 -38.22 2.42 -44.56
CA ASP A 101 -38.17 1.06 -44.04
C ASP A 101 -38.43 1.01 -42.53
N LEU A 102 -38.06 2.08 -41.83
CA LEU A 102 -38.25 2.29 -40.40
C LEU A 102 -39.62 2.89 -40.04
N LYS A 103 -40.55 3.01 -40.99
CA LYS A 103 -41.85 3.71 -40.81
C LYS A 103 -41.69 5.16 -40.32
N GLY A 104 -40.58 5.81 -40.66
CA GLY A 104 -40.21 7.15 -40.20
C GLY A 104 -39.52 7.20 -38.83
N CYS A 105 -39.37 6.06 -38.14
CA CYS A 105 -38.73 5.99 -36.84
C CYS A 105 -37.20 5.81 -36.98
N THR A 106 -36.48 6.87 -37.33
CA THR A 106 -35.01 6.84 -37.42
C THR A 106 -34.36 6.88 -36.03
N PRO A 107 -33.06 6.56 -35.87
CA PRO A 107 -32.37 6.68 -34.59
C PRO A 107 -32.48 8.09 -33.98
N LEU A 108 -32.30 9.12 -34.82
CA LEU A 108 -32.46 10.51 -34.39
C LEU A 108 -33.90 10.81 -33.95
N TYR A 109 -34.90 10.29 -34.67
CA TYR A 109 -36.30 10.44 -34.28
C TYR A 109 -36.59 9.77 -32.93
N ALA A 110 -36.06 8.56 -32.70
CA ALA A 110 -36.19 7.85 -31.44
C ALA A 110 -35.58 8.66 -30.27
N LEU A 111 -34.40 9.25 -30.46
CA LEU A 111 -33.79 10.17 -29.48
C LEU A 111 -34.65 11.41 -29.22
N GLN A 112 -35.18 12.05 -30.26
CA GLN A 112 -36.03 13.22 -30.11
C GLN A 112 -37.32 12.89 -29.34
N LYS A 113 -37.95 11.75 -29.62
CA LYS A 113 -39.15 11.29 -28.91
C LYS A 113 -38.86 10.88 -27.48
N PHE A 114 -37.71 10.25 -27.24
CA PHE A 114 -37.22 9.95 -25.91
C PHE A 114 -37.08 11.21 -25.05
N LYS A 115 -36.36 12.22 -25.55
CA LYS A 115 -36.22 13.51 -24.87
C LYS A 115 -37.57 14.20 -24.66
N SER A 116 -38.46 14.13 -25.65
CA SER A 116 -39.81 14.71 -25.54
C SER A 116 -40.66 14.03 -24.47
N ALA A 117 -40.53 12.70 -24.32
CA ALA A 117 -41.25 11.93 -23.29
C ALA A 117 -40.72 12.22 -21.89
N LEU A 118 -39.45 12.61 -21.76
CA LEU A 118 -38.82 13.01 -20.51
C LEU A 118 -38.97 14.51 -20.19
N ALA A 119 -39.70 15.27 -21.00
CA ALA A 119 -39.85 16.71 -20.81
C ALA A 119 -40.38 17.04 -19.39
N GLY A 120 -39.67 17.90 -18.66
CA GLY A 120 -39.93 18.25 -17.26
C GLY A 120 -39.27 17.32 -16.23
N ASN A 121 -38.67 16.21 -16.65
CA ASN A 121 -37.96 15.23 -15.82
C ASN A 121 -36.52 14.99 -16.29
N GLU A 122 -35.98 15.83 -17.17
CA GLU A 122 -34.67 15.63 -17.82
C GLU A 122 -33.53 15.57 -16.80
N HIS A 123 -33.64 16.35 -15.72
CA HIS A 123 -32.66 16.39 -14.64
C HIS A 123 -32.51 15.05 -13.90
N LEU A 124 -33.56 14.21 -13.89
CA LEU A 124 -33.52 12.88 -13.29
C LEU A 124 -32.78 11.87 -14.16
N PHE A 125 -32.69 12.13 -15.47
CA PHE A 125 -32.20 11.17 -16.48
C PHE A 125 -31.11 11.79 -17.37
N SER A 126 -30.33 12.71 -16.80
CA SER A 126 -29.37 13.51 -17.57
C SER A 126 -28.20 12.70 -18.14
N ASN A 127 -27.74 11.66 -17.44
CA ASN A 127 -26.67 10.79 -17.92
C ASN A 127 -27.16 9.87 -19.06
N LEU A 128 -28.38 9.35 -18.96
CA LEU A 128 -29.03 8.53 -19.99
C LEU A 128 -29.33 9.33 -21.25
N ILE A 129 -29.82 10.57 -21.11
CA ILE A 129 -30.05 11.48 -22.24
C ILE A 129 -28.71 11.74 -22.95
N ARG A 130 -27.67 12.13 -22.18
CA ARG A 130 -26.34 12.38 -22.73
C ARG A 130 -25.76 11.15 -23.43
N TYR A 131 -25.87 9.98 -22.80
CA TYR A 131 -25.41 8.72 -23.39
C TYR A 131 -26.07 8.46 -24.76
N SER A 132 -27.37 8.69 -24.87
CA SER A 132 -28.11 8.48 -26.11
C SER A 132 -27.77 9.53 -27.19
N GLU A 133 -27.51 10.77 -26.78
CA GLU A 133 -26.97 11.82 -27.67
C GLU A 133 -25.61 11.43 -28.23
N GLU A 134 -24.67 11.01 -27.36
CA GLU A 134 -23.35 10.53 -27.75
C GLU A 134 -23.43 9.33 -28.70
N GLN A 135 -24.37 8.39 -28.48
CA GLN A 135 -24.53 7.25 -29.38
C GLN A 135 -25.11 7.66 -30.74
N ASN A 136 -25.94 8.71 -30.81
CA ASN A 136 -26.41 9.23 -32.10
C ASN A 136 -25.29 9.90 -32.88
N GLU A 137 -24.43 10.68 -32.23
CA GLU A 137 -23.23 11.26 -32.86
C GLU A 137 -22.24 10.17 -33.30
N TYR A 138 -22.09 9.14 -32.48
CA TYR A 138 -21.23 8.00 -32.80
C TYR A 138 -21.70 7.24 -34.04
N ARG A 139 -23.02 7.06 -34.23
CA ARG A 139 -23.57 6.45 -35.47
C ARG A 139 -23.14 7.22 -36.72
N ILE A 140 -23.25 8.54 -36.70
CA ILE A 140 -22.86 9.42 -37.82
C ILE A 140 -21.35 9.30 -38.06
N THR A 141 -20.57 9.33 -36.98
CA THR A 141 -19.10 9.22 -37.04
C THR A 141 -18.68 7.88 -37.65
N LEU A 142 -19.29 6.77 -37.24
CA LEU A 142 -18.95 5.45 -37.76
C LEU A 142 -19.34 5.29 -39.24
N CYS A 143 -20.50 5.84 -39.65
CA CYS A 143 -20.87 5.91 -41.07
C CYS A 143 -19.83 6.70 -41.90
N ASN A 144 -19.36 7.85 -41.39
CA ASN A 144 -18.31 8.63 -42.04
C ASN A 144 -17.01 7.83 -42.16
N VAL A 145 -16.57 7.19 -41.07
CA VAL A 145 -15.34 6.37 -41.06
C VAL A 145 -15.43 5.21 -42.05
N LEU A 146 -16.56 4.50 -42.08
CA LEU A 146 -16.76 3.39 -43.02
C LEU A 146 -16.69 3.85 -44.48
N ASN A 147 -17.19 5.05 -44.79
CA ASN A 147 -17.14 5.63 -46.14
C ASN A 147 -15.92 6.54 -46.37
N ASN A 148 -14.86 6.45 -45.55
CA ASN A 148 -13.64 7.25 -45.69
C ASN A 148 -13.90 8.77 -45.80
N TYR A 149 -14.95 9.26 -45.12
CA TYR A 149 -15.42 10.65 -45.14
C TYR A 149 -15.83 11.17 -46.54
N GLU A 150 -16.12 10.28 -47.49
CA GLU A 150 -16.64 10.67 -48.80
C GLU A 150 -18.10 11.15 -48.73
N ASP A 151 -18.44 12.09 -49.61
CA ASP A 151 -19.82 12.56 -49.77
C ASP A 151 -20.63 11.50 -50.53
N THR A 152 -21.38 10.70 -49.78
CA THR A 152 -22.27 9.66 -50.31
C THR A 152 -23.65 10.20 -50.69
N GLY A 153 -23.95 11.47 -50.39
CA GLY A 153 -25.31 12.03 -50.48
C GLY A 153 -26.31 11.46 -49.46
N LEU A 154 -25.86 10.57 -48.56
CA LEU A 154 -26.71 9.97 -47.53
C LEU A 154 -26.75 10.86 -46.28
N ASN A 155 -27.96 11.09 -45.76
CA ASN A 155 -28.11 11.69 -44.45
C ASN A 155 -28.02 10.60 -43.38
N TYR A 156 -26.82 10.41 -42.80
CA TYR A 156 -26.57 9.35 -41.81
C TYR A 156 -27.42 9.46 -40.53
N SER A 157 -27.98 10.64 -40.23
CA SER A 157 -28.91 10.80 -39.12
C SER A 157 -30.30 10.20 -39.38
N GLN A 158 -30.60 9.84 -40.63
CA GLN A 158 -31.92 9.36 -41.08
C GLN A 158 -31.93 7.89 -41.52
N ILE A 159 -30.81 7.19 -41.34
CA ILE A 159 -30.69 5.77 -41.69
C ILE A 159 -30.37 4.94 -40.44
N CYS A 160 -30.59 3.63 -40.52
CA CYS A 160 -30.20 2.67 -39.48
C CYS A 160 -29.34 1.56 -40.08
N SER A 161 -28.25 1.20 -39.42
CA SER A 161 -27.39 0.08 -39.82
C SER A 161 -27.32 -0.95 -38.70
N LYS A 162 -27.70 -2.20 -39.00
CA LYS A 162 -27.65 -3.30 -38.00
C LYS A 162 -26.23 -3.53 -37.48
N GLN A 163 -25.23 -3.44 -38.36
CA GLN A 163 -23.82 -3.57 -38.00
C GLN A 163 -23.38 -2.50 -36.97
N ILE A 164 -23.87 -1.27 -37.12
CA ILE A 164 -23.57 -0.19 -36.18
C ILE A 164 -24.31 -0.40 -34.85
N GLU A 165 -25.58 -0.83 -34.89
CA GLU A 165 -26.34 -1.15 -33.68
C GLU A 165 -25.70 -2.29 -32.87
N GLU A 166 -25.11 -3.29 -33.52
CA GLU A 166 -24.33 -4.35 -32.83
C GLU A 166 -23.10 -3.79 -32.09
N ASN A 167 -22.40 -2.82 -32.69
CA ASN A 167 -21.28 -2.15 -32.02
C ASN A 167 -21.74 -1.37 -30.77
N LEU A 168 -22.90 -0.70 -30.86
CA LEU A 168 -23.50 0.02 -29.74
C LEU A 168 -23.91 -0.91 -28.60
N ASN A 169 -24.36 -2.14 -28.88
CA ASN A 169 -24.65 -3.13 -27.84
C ASN A 169 -23.39 -3.45 -27.01
N SER A 170 -22.24 -3.62 -27.67
CA SER A 170 -20.96 -3.85 -26.97
C SER A 170 -20.55 -2.65 -26.11
N ARG A 171 -20.81 -1.43 -26.59
CA ARG A 171 -20.53 -0.19 -25.83
C ARG A 171 -21.46 -0.06 -24.61
N ALA A 172 -22.74 -0.38 -24.78
CA ALA A 172 -23.72 -0.41 -23.70
C ALA A 172 -23.31 -1.40 -22.59
N LEU A 173 -22.86 -2.60 -22.97
CA LEU A 173 -22.34 -3.59 -22.03
C LEU A 173 -21.11 -3.05 -21.26
N ALA A 174 -20.13 -2.47 -21.97
CA ALA A 174 -18.95 -1.91 -21.32
C ALA A 174 -19.30 -0.80 -20.32
N LEU A 175 -20.17 0.15 -20.69
CA LEU A 175 -20.60 1.21 -19.79
C LEU A 175 -21.40 0.67 -18.59
N SER A 176 -22.20 -0.38 -18.79
CA SER A 176 -22.92 -1.02 -17.68
C SER A 176 -21.98 -1.62 -16.63
N LEU A 177 -20.86 -2.21 -17.06
CA LEU A 177 -19.82 -2.73 -16.17
C LEU A 177 -19.12 -1.61 -15.41
N PHE A 178 -18.79 -0.50 -16.10
CA PHE A 178 -18.19 0.66 -15.45
C PHE A 178 -19.12 1.33 -14.43
N ALA A 179 -20.42 1.42 -14.72
CA ALA A 179 -21.40 1.93 -13.76
C ALA A 179 -21.47 1.04 -12.50
N ARG A 180 -21.45 -0.29 -12.66
CA ARG A 180 -21.42 -1.25 -11.55
C ARG A 180 -20.16 -1.12 -10.70
N GLU A 181 -19.00 -0.93 -11.32
CA GLU A 181 -17.74 -0.72 -10.62
C GLU A 181 -17.74 0.61 -9.85
N ALA A 182 -18.34 1.66 -10.41
CA ALA A 182 -18.43 2.98 -9.79
C ALA A 182 -19.39 3.04 -8.57
N GLU A 183 -20.37 2.14 -8.49
CA GLU A 183 -21.31 2.01 -7.36
C GLU A 183 -20.73 1.36 -6.11
N VAL A 184 -19.64 0.58 -6.26
CA VAL A 184 -19.03 -0.09 -5.10
C VAL A 184 -18.49 1.00 -4.17
N PRO A 185 -18.91 1.04 -2.89
CA PRO A 185 -18.37 1.99 -1.93
C PRO A 185 -16.86 1.83 -1.87
N LYS A 186 -16.14 2.82 -2.39
CA LYS A 186 -14.69 2.82 -2.27
C LYS A 186 -14.37 3.01 -0.80
N MET A 187 -13.61 2.08 -0.21
CA MET A 187 -12.97 2.34 1.08
C MET A 187 -12.36 3.73 1.03
N LYS A 188 -12.62 4.54 2.07
CA LYS A 188 -11.93 5.82 2.15
C LYS A 188 -10.45 5.52 2.22
N GLN A 189 -9.67 6.21 1.38
CA GLN A 189 -8.22 6.16 1.48
C GLN A 189 -7.85 6.50 2.92
N GLU A 190 -7.01 5.67 3.51
CA GLU A 190 -6.47 5.88 4.85
C GLU A 190 -5.89 7.30 4.90
N HIS A 191 -6.23 8.04 5.94
CA HIS A 191 -5.79 9.42 6.14
C HIS A 191 -6.27 10.45 5.08
N SER A 192 -7.30 10.14 4.28
CA SER A 192 -7.94 11.10 3.35
C SER A 192 -8.52 12.36 4.00
N ASP A 193 -8.64 12.38 5.33
CA ASP A 193 -8.98 13.55 6.14
C ASP A 193 -7.80 14.51 6.36
N ILE A 194 -6.60 14.14 5.94
CA ILE A 194 -5.38 14.91 6.13
C ILE A 194 -5.20 15.89 4.95
N VAL A 195 -5.62 17.14 5.14
CA VAL A 195 -5.30 18.28 4.26
C VAL A 195 -4.55 19.33 5.09
N PHE A 196 -3.36 19.74 4.64
CA PHE A 196 -2.57 20.76 5.32
C PHE A 196 -2.54 22.08 4.55
N GLU A 197 -2.93 23.15 5.22
CA GLU A 197 -2.67 24.51 4.77
C GLU A 197 -1.32 25.01 5.35
N PRO A 198 -0.44 25.62 4.55
CA PRO A 198 0.83 26.16 5.04
C PRO A 198 0.63 27.16 6.19
N GLY A 199 1.07 26.80 7.40
CA GLY A 199 1.09 27.69 8.57
C GLY A 199 0.36 27.18 9.82
N GLU A 200 -0.35 26.05 9.77
CA GLU A 200 -1.17 25.54 10.89
C GLU A 200 -0.45 24.67 11.93
N TYR A 201 0.89 24.65 12.01
CA TYR A 201 1.59 23.78 12.98
C TYR A 201 2.04 24.53 14.24
N LYS A 202 1.78 23.93 15.41
CA LYS A 202 2.42 24.29 16.69
C LYS A 202 3.57 23.34 17.00
N GLU A 203 4.60 23.85 17.66
CA GLU A 203 5.82 23.09 17.96
C GLU A 203 5.60 22.12 19.13
N GLY A 204 5.76 20.82 18.86
CA GLY A 204 5.83 19.76 19.86
C GLY A 204 7.22 19.60 20.46
N LYS A 205 7.30 19.41 21.78
CA LYS A 205 8.55 19.00 22.44
C LYS A 205 8.59 17.48 22.59
N TYR A 206 9.39 16.82 21.77
CA TYR A 206 9.74 15.42 21.98
C TYR A 206 10.64 15.29 23.21
N LYS A 207 10.36 14.32 24.08
CA LYS A 207 11.38 13.91 25.05
C LYS A 207 12.48 13.18 24.27
N LYS A 208 13.64 13.81 24.13
CA LYS A 208 14.84 13.10 23.67
C LYS A 208 15.02 11.90 24.60
N ASN A 209 15.01 10.68 24.04
CA ASN A 209 15.56 9.54 24.76
C ASN A 209 17.00 9.93 25.13
N ASP A 210 17.35 9.96 26.42
CA ASP A 210 18.68 10.34 26.93
C ASP A 210 19.76 9.35 26.45
N ILE A 211 20.06 9.38 25.16
CA ILE A 211 21.14 8.65 24.52
C ILE A 211 22.35 9.57 24.59
N GLN A 212 23.39 9.13 25.27
CA GLN A 212 24.64 9.88 25.27
C GLN A 212 25.33 9.71 23.93
N PHE A 213 25.47 10.83 23.21
CA PHE A 213 26.26 10.93 21.99
C PHE A 213 27.61 11.56 22.31
N THR A 214 28.65 11.17 21.56
CA THR A 214 29.83 12.02 21.38
C THR A 214 29.54 13.03 20.26
N GLY A 215 30.20 14.20 20.27
CA GLY A 215 29.88 15.28 19.32
C GLY A 215 29.96 14.89 17.84
N GLU A 216 30.89 14.02 17.45
CA GLU A 216 30.98 13.50 16.07
C GLU A 216 29.85 12.53 15.71
N THR A 217 29.33 11.79 16.69
CA THR A 217 28.18 10.89 16.48
C THR A 217 26.91 11.70 16.23
N GLU A 218 26.67 12.76 17.01
CA GLU A 218 25.49 13.62 16.83
C GLU A 218 25.47 14.31 15.45
N LYS A 219 26.61 14.85 15.00
CA LYS A 219 26.73 15.43 13.65
C LYS A 219 26.39 14.44 12.54
N LEU A 220 26.82 13.18 12.70
CA LEU A 220 26.51 12.13 11.73
C LEU A 220 25.00 11.85 11.69
N PHE A 221 24.34 11.75 12.85
CA PHE A 221 22.89 11.54 12.91
C PHE A 221 22.11 12.66 12.22
N ILE A 222 22.47 13.92 12.49
CA ILE A 222 21.84 15.08 11.85
C ILE A 222 21.99 14.98 10.33
N LYS A 223 23.22 14.72 9.84
CA LYS A 223 23.50 14.58 8.41
C LYS A 223 22.70 13.44 7.75
N ILE A 224 22.57 12.30 8.42
CA ILE A 224 21.73 11.19 7.93
C ILE A 224 20.28 11.64 7.85
N GLY A 225 19.78 12.28 8.91
CA GLY A 225 18.42 12.80 8.96
C GLY A 225 18.13 13.76 7.80
N GLU A 226 19.01 14.73 7.57
CA GLU A 226 18.91 15.70 6.46
C GLU A 226 18.83 15.00 5.09
N ARG A 227 19.66 13.98 4.85
CA ARG A 227 19.64 13.21 3.60
C ARG A 227 18.34 12.42 3.42
N LEU A 228 17.82 11.81 4.49
CA LEU A 228 16.55 11.09 4.43
C LEU A 228 15.37 12.04 4.19
N ILE A 229 15.40 13.23 4.78
CA ILE A 229 14.41 14.29 4.55
C ILE A 229 14.45 14.75 3.09
N GLU A 230 15.63 14.99 2.53
CA GLU A 230 15.81 15.37 1.12
C GLU A 230 15.25 14.30 0.16
N ARG A 231 15.45 13.01 0.48
CA ARG A 231 14.85 11.92 -0.28
C ARG A 231 13.33 11.89 -0.19
N LEU A 232 12.77 12.00 1.02
CA LEU A 232 11.32 12.08 1.18
C LEU A 232 10.73 13.27 0.42
N GLU A 233 11.40 14.43 0.44
CA GLU A 233 11.00 15.60 -0.36
C GLU A 233 11.03 15.34 -1.86
N THR A 234 12.06 14.64 -2.35
CA THR A 234 12.18 14.32 -3.77
C THR A 234 11.10 13.34 -4.20
N ASN A 235 10.86 12.31 -3.39
CA ASN A 235 9.84 11.30 -3.62
C ASN A 235 8.44 11.92 -3.65
N ASP A 236 8.11 12.77 -2.69
CA ASP A 236 6.85 13.52 -2.64
C ASP A 236 6.65 14.38 -3.90
N ARG A 237 7.66 15.15 -4.32
CA ARG A 237 7.59 15.98 -5.54
C ARG A 237 7.48 15.16 -6.82
N SER A 238 8.04 13.96 -6.84
CA SER A 238 8.02 13.07 -8.00
C SER A 238 6.81 12.12 -8.01
N GLY A 239 5.97 12.15 -6.98
CA GLY A 239 4.86 11.20 -6.82
C GLY A 239 5.35 9.76 -6.70
N ILE A 240 6.60 9.56 -6.26
CA ILE A 240 7.19 8.24 -6.04
C ILE A 240 6.87 7.87 -4.60
N PRO A 241 6.13 6.78 -4.33
CA PRO A 241 5.92 6.35 -2.97
C PRO A 241 7.25 6.02 -2.29
N PHE A 242 7.45 6.46 -1.05
CA PHE A 242 8.78 6.40 -0.44
C PHE A 242 9.33 4.97 -0.31
N TRP A 243 8.47 3.95 -0.25
CA TRP A 243 8.91 2.55 -0.21
C TRP A 243 9.45 2.04 -1.54
N GLU A 244 9.11 2.65 -2.68
CA GLU A 244 9.70 2.28 -3.97
C GLU A 244 11.16 2.76 -4.09
N ASP A 245 11.53 3.80 -3.35
CA ASP A 245 12.90 4.30 -3.31
C ASP A 245 13.84 3.20 -2.75
N PRO A 246 14.92 2.84 -3.48
CA PRO A 246 15.91 1.85 -3.06
C PRO A 246 16.48 2.04 -1.65
N VAL A 247 16.49 3.27 -1.12
CA VAL A 247 16.95 3.56 0.25
C VAL A 247 16.04 2.99 1.31
N PHE A 248 14.73 3.06 1.09
CA PHE A 248 13.73 2.52 2.00
C PHE A 248 13.40 1.05 1.70
N GLN A 249 14.19 0.39 0.82
CA GLN A 249 14.11 -1.07 0.60
C GLN A 249 14.73 -1.91 1.72
N LEU A 250 15.52 -1.31 2.62
CA LEU A 250 16.01 -1.95 3.84
C LEU A 250 16.59 -3.36 3.58
N ASN A 251 17.54 -3.42 2.64
CA ASN A 251 18.21 -4.65 2.19
C ASN A 251 19.73 -4.64 2.45
N SER A 252 20.21 -3.69 3.28
CA SER A 252 21.62 -3.57 3.62
C SER A 252 22.07 -4.66 4.58
N MET A 253 23.13 -5.39 4.25
CA MET A 253 23.61 -6.51 5.07
C MET A 253 25.11 -6.76 4.96
N ASN A 254 25.65 -7.54 5.90
CA ASN A 254 26.97 -8.13 5.81
C ASN A 254 26.89 -9.44 5.01
N PRO A 255 27.52 -9.51 3.81
CA PRO A 255 27.38 -10.66 2.92
C PRO A 255 28.10 -11.92 3.44
N LYS A 256 29.07 -11.77 4.36
CA LYS A 256 29.80 -12.89 4.94
C LYS A 256 29.01 -13.55 6.06
N THR A 257 28.47 -12.76 6.97
CA THR A 257 27.82 -13.26 8.19
C THR A 257 26.31 -13.43 8.03
N GLY A 258 25.72 -12.85 6.99
CA GLY A 258 24.28 -12.76 6.84
C GLY A 258 23.62 -11.71 7.74
N TYR A 259 24.41 -10.97 8.53
CA TYR A 259 23.88 -9.98 9.47
C TYR A 259 23.20 -8.82 8.74
N LYS A 260 21.89 -8.67 8.95
CA LYS A 260 21.12 -7.51 8.50
C LYS A 260 21.31 -6.36 9.49
N TYR A 261 21.65 -5.18 8.98
CA TYR A 261 21.80 -4.01 9.85
C TYR A 261 20.45 -3.57 10.41
N GLY A 262 20.42 -2.84 11.53
CA GLY A 262 19.18 -2.22 12.02
C GLY A 262 18.72 -1.10 11.06
N MET A 263 17.41 -0.86 10.94
CA MET A 263 16.82 0.06 9.95
C MET A 263 17.51 1.43 9.84
N GLU A 264 17.90 2.05 10.96
CA GLU A 264 18.63 3.34 10.97
C GLU A 264 19.95 3.30 10.17
N ASN A 265 20.64 2.16 10.19
CA ASN A 265 21.85 1.94 9.41
C ASN A 265 21.55 1.43 8.01
N GLN A 266 20.44 0.72 7.81
CA GLN A 266 20.09 0.22 6.49
C GLN A 266 19.79 1.35 5.52
N VAL A 267 18.98 2.34 5.93
CA VAL A 267 18.70 3.51 5.11
C VAL A 267 19.98 4.29 4.79
N LEU A 268 20.87 4.45 5.77
CA LEU A 268 22.17 5.10 5.59
C LEU A 268 23.04 4.39 4.54
N LEU A 269 23.18 3.06 4.67
CA LEU A 269 24.04 2.27 3.82
C LEU A 269 23.48 2.13 2.39
N SER A 270 22.16 1.99 2.25
CA SER A 270 21.50 2.03 0.95
C SER A 270 21.67 3.39 0.28
N ASP A 271 21.61 4.48 1.05
CA ASP A 271 21.79 5.84 0.53
C ASP A 271 23.26 6.13 0.16
N ASP A 272 24.23 5.61 0.92
CA ASP A 272 25.65 5.63 0.55
C ASP A 272 25.92 4.81 -0.73
N THR A 273 25.30 3.64 -0.85
CA THR A 273 25.37 2.78 -2.06
C THR A 273 24.90 3.54 -3.29
N SER A 274 23.72 4.16 -3.19
CA SER A 274 23.14 4.96 -4.27
C SER A 274 24.02 6.18 -4.61
N ALA A 275 24.43 6.97 -3.62
CA ALA A 275 25.20 8.19 -3.84
C ALA A 275 26.60 7.94 -4.42
N ARG A 276 27.20 6.78 -4.16
CA ARG A 276 28.55 6.42 -4.62
C ARG A 276 28.55 5.46 -5.81
N GLY A 277 27.39 5.06 -6.31
CA GLY A 277 27.25 4.17 -7.46
C GLY A 277 27.75 2.74 -7.20
N PHE A 278 27.63 2.24 -5.98
CA PHE A 278 27.98 0.86 -5.65
C PHE A 278 26.93 -0.13 -6.18
N LYS A 279 27.36 -1.35 -6.50
CA LYS A 279 26.54 -2.39 -7.13
C LYS A 279 25.49 -2.99 -6.22
N ALA A 280 25.75 -3.04 -4.91
CA ALA A 280 24.86 -3.59 -3.91
C ALA A 280 25.17 -3.00 -2.52
N PRO A 281 24.17 -2.89 -1.62
CA PRO A 281 24.34 -2.41 -0.25
C PRO A 281 24.93 -3.49 0.68
N LEU A 282 26.05 -4.07 0.25
CA LEU A 282 26.77 -5.13 0.95
C LEU A 282 27.99 -4.52 1.63
N TYR A 283 27.96 -4.46 2.96
CA TYR A 283 28.97 -3.79 3.78
C TYR A 283 29.57 -4.73 4.80
N MET A 284 30.85 -4.53 5.12
CA MET A 284 31.54 -5.31 6.15
C MET A 284 32.50 -4.46 6.96
N SER A 285 32.84 -4.92 8.16
CA SER A 285 33.85 -4.24 8.97
C SER A 285 35.25 -4.40 8.37
N PHE A 286 36.20 -3.55 8.77
CA PHE A 286 37.60 -3.71 8.37
C PHE A 286 38.13 -5.11 8.71
N ASN A 287 37.87 -5.58 9.94
CA ASN A 287 38.31 -6.89 10.40
C ASN A 287 37.68 -8.01 9.57
N ASP A 288 36.40 -7.90 9.23
CA ASP A 288 35.75 -8.90 8.36
C ASP A 288 36.38 -8.93 6.98
N ALA A 289 36.66 -7.77 6.38
CA ALA A 289 37.30 -7.70 5.06
C ALA A 289 38.68 -8.38 5.07
N ILE A 290 39.54 -8.02 6.02
CA ILE A 290 40.90 -8.59 6.13
C ILE A 290 40.83 -10.10 6.44
N ASN A 291 39.98 -10.52 7.38
CA ASN A 291 39.80 -11.93 7.73
C ASN A 291 39.14 -12.75 6.61
N THR A 292 38.63 -12.12 5.56
CA THR A 292 38.10 -12.80 4.37
C THR A 292 39.13 -12.90 3.25
N GLY A 293 40.27 -12.20 3.35
CA GLY A 293 41.32 -12.19 2.34
C GLY A 293 41.30 -10.97 1.41
N PHE A 294 40.50 -9.94 1.71
CA PHE A 294 40.52 -8.70 0.95
C PHE A 294 41.71 -7.80 1.32
N ALA A 295 42.18 -7.02 0.34
CA ALA A 295 42.89 -5.79 0.55
C ALA A 295 41.92 -4.64 0.81
N MET A 296 42.38 -3.68 1.60
CA MET A 296 41.84 -2.33 1.58
C MET A 296 42.82 -1.44 0.81
N PRO A 297 42.42 -0.84 -0.33
CA PRO A 297 43.25 0.13 -1.03
C PRO A 297 43.65 1.30 -0.12
N LYS A 298 44.84 1.87 -0.36
CA LYS A 298 45.30 3.02 0.43
C LYS A 298 44.41 4.22 0.15
N GLY A 299 43.92 4.87 1.21
CA GLY A 299 43.05 6.04 1.12
C GLY A 299 41.55 5.71 1.02
N THR A 300 41.16 4.44 1.06
CA THR A 300 39.74 4.05 1.09
C THR A 300 39.04 4.65 2.31
N LYS A 301 38.00 5.45 2.04
CA LYS A 301 37.11 6.01 3.06
C LYS A 301 35.91 5.08 3.24
N GLY A 302 35.77 4.55 4.46
CA GLY A 302 34.60 3.76 4.83
C GLY A 302 33.41 4.65 5.20
N THR A 303 32.27 3.99 5.40
CA THR A 303 30.99 4.59 5.71
C THR A 303 30.73 4.41 7.20
N PRO A 304 30.57 5.50 7.97
CA PRO A 304 30.28 5.42 9.40
C PRO A 304 28.82 5.00 9.62
N ILE A 305 28.61 4.05 10.53
CA ILE A 305 27.31 3.57 10.98
C ILE A 305 27.17 3.69 12.49
N ILE A 306 25.94 3.62 12.96
CA ILE A 306 25.56 3.74 14.36
C ILE A 306 25.64 2.37 15.02
N GLN A 307 26.45 2.25 16.07
CA GLN A 307 26.41 1.10 16.97
C GLN A 307 25.83 1.52 18.31
N ARG A 308 24.61 1.08 18.59
CA ARG A 308 23.98 1.21 19.91
C ARG A 308 24.43 0.07 20.81
N PHE A 309 24.75 0.38 22.05
CA PHE A 309 25.18 -0.61 23.03
C PHE A 309 24.77 -0.18 24.44
N GLY A 310 24.68 -1.16 25.35
CA GLY A 310 24.57 -0.88 26.77
C GLY A 310 25.93 -0.52 27.33
N MET A 311 26.05 0.65 27.94
CA MET A 311 27.21 0.99 28.75
C MET A 311 26.97 0.53 30.19
N LYS A 312 27.88 -0.32 30.70
CA LYS A 312 27.84 -0.85 32.06
C LYS A 312 28.05 0.31 33.06
N GLY A 313 27.02 0.64 33.81
CA GLY A 313 27.03 1.64 34.88
C GLY A 313 27.45 1.03 36.22
N LYS A 314 26.97 1.56 37.35
CA LYS A 314 27.26 1.02 38.69
C LYS A 314 26.59 -0.34 38.88
N ALA A 315 27.17 -1.20 39.73
CA ALA A 315 26.53 -2.43 40.16
C ALA A 315 25.18 -2.12 40.84
N ILE A 316 24.19 -2.99 40.63
CA ILE A 316 22.91 -2.93 41.35
C ILE A 316 23.16 -3.51 42.73
N GLU A 317 22.84 -2.74 43.75
CA GLU A 317 23.06 -3.11 45.14
C GLU A 317 21.73 -3.42 45.82
N THR A 318 21.75 -4.36 46.75
CA THR A 318 20.64 -4.66 47.65
C THR A 318 21.15 -4.77 49.08
N THR A 319 20.30 -4.45 50.05
CA THR A 319 20.63 -4.56 51.47
C THR A 319 20.11 -5.89 52.00
N SER A 320 20.99 -6.70 52.58
CA SER A 320 20.62 -7.95 53.25
C SER A 320 19.78 -7.68 54.51
N GLU A 321 19.15 -8.72 55.06
CA GLU A 321 18.46 -8.65 56.37
C GLU A 321 19.42 -8.28 57.52
N SER A 322 20.73 -8.51 57.38
CA SER A 322 21.76 -8.09 58.32
C SER A 322 22.23 -6.64 58.16
N GLY A 323 21.68 -5.89 57.19
CA GLY A 323 22.05 -4.51 56.91
C GLY A 323 23.29 -4.34 56.00
N ALA A 324 23.89 -5.44 55.52
CA ALA A 324 25.04 -5.39 54.63
C ALA A 324 24.60 -5.10 53.17
N VAL A 325 25.34 -4.21 52.49
CA VAL A 325 25.11 -3.91 51.07
C VAL A 325 25.85 -4.94 50.21
N GLN A 326 25.12 -5.65 49.36
CA GLN A 326 25.64 -6.70 48.49
C GLN A 326 25.14 -6.53 47.05
N PRO A 327 25.96 -6.90 46.04
CA PRO A 327 25.55 -6.81 44.64
C PRO A 327 24.44 -7.82 44.32
N VAL A 328 23.45 -7.38 43.56
CA VAL A 328 22.47 -8.27 42.94
C VAL A 328 23.18 -9.06 41.86
N LEU A 329 23.08 -10.39 41.90
CA LEU A 329 23.73 -11.31 40.95
C LEU A 329 22.74 -11.80 39.88
N ASP A 330 23.22 -12.09 38.68
CA ASP A 330 22.42 -12.80 37.66
C ASP A 330 22.36 -14.31 37.92
N THR A 331 21.66 -15.06 37.08
CA THR A 331 21.62 -16.54 37.17
C THR A 331 22.97 -17.23 36.98
N ASN A 332 24.00 -16.52 36.51
CA ASN A 332 25.36 -17.02 36.34
C ASN A 332 26.27 -16.68 37.53
N GLY A 333 25.75 -15.95 38.54
CA GLY A 333 26.51 -15.53 39.71
C GLY A 333 27.34 -14.25 39.51
N GLU A 334 27.15 -13.53 38.41
CA GLU A 334 27.88 -12.29 38.11
C GLU A 334 27.13 -11.04 38.61
N PRO A 335 27.82 -10.01 39.13
CA PRO A 335 27.17 -8.78 39.57
C PRO A 335 26.42 -8.07 38.43
N GLN A 336 25.15 -7.77 38.66
CA GLN A 336 24.30 -6.99 37.77
C GLN A 336 24.61 -5.51 37.88
N HIS A 337 24.44 -4.78 36.79
CA HIS A 337 24.78 -3.36 36.70
C HIS A 337 23.63 -2.57 36.09
N PHE A 338 23.53 -1.29 36.46
CA PHE A 338 22.69 -0.34 35.74
C PHE A 338 23.24 -0.18 34.33
N TRP A 339 22.48 -0.57 33.31
CA TRP A 339 22.87 -0.33 31.92
C TRP A 339 22.33 1.01 31.46
N ARG A 340 23.21 1.83 30.88
CA ARG A 340 22.84 3.09 30.21
C ARG A 340 22.85 2.88 28.71
N ARG A 341 21.88 3.47 28.01
CA ARG A 341 21.87 3.47 26.54
C ARG A 341 22.99 4.37 26.03
N ALA A 342 23.87 3.83 25.21
CA ALA A 342 24.95 4.56 24.56
C ALA A 342 24.95 4.28 23.06
N ALA A 343 25.50 5.22 22.29
CA ALA A 343 25.74 5.05 20.87
C ALA A 343 27.16 5.50 20.54
N LYS A 344 27.81 4.79 19.62
CA LYS A 344 29.07 5.21 19.00
C LYS A 344 29.03 4.98 17.51
N THR A 345 29.90 5.67 16.80
CA THR A 345 30.12 5.42 15.38
C THR A 345 31.12 4.28 15.18
N VAL A 346 30.82 3.37 14.26
CA VAL A 346 31.77 2.38 13.74
C VAL A 346 31.81 2.46 12.23
N THR A 347 32.96 2.16 11.63
CA THR A 347 33.14 2.27 10.17
C THR A 347 33.01 0.92 9.49
N VAL A 348 32.20 0.87 8.44
CA VAL A 348 32.05 -0.27 7.54
C VAL A 348 32.44 0.11 6.11
N PHE A 349 32.68 -0.87 5.26
CA PHE A 349 33.16 -0.67 3.89
C PHE A 349 32.30 -1.46 2.93
N ASN A 350 31.89 -0.84 1.82
CA ASN A 350 31.18 -1.55 0.77
C ASN A 350 32.14 -2.52 0.08
N ILE A 351 31.67 -3.69 -0.34
CA ILE A 351 32.49 -4.70 -1.04
C ILE A 351 33.14 -4.18 -2.34
N ASP A 352 32.55 -3.19 -2.99
CA ASP A 352 33.09 -2.57 -4.20
C ASP A 352 34.36 -1.75 -3.92
N GLN A 353 34.59 -1.39 -2.66
CA GLN A 353 35.79 -0.66 -2.23
C GLN A 353 36.98 -1.57 -1.91
N LEU A 354 36.77 -2.88 -1.89
CA LEU A 354 37.75 -3.88 -1.49
C LEU A 354 38.46 -4.44 -2.73
N GLU A 355 39.68 -4.96 -2.57
CA GLU A 355 40.37 -5.69 -3.64
C GLU A 355 40.59 -7.14 -3.23
N TRP A 356 40.31 -8.07 -4.12
CA TRP A 356 40.57 -9.48 -3.89
C TRP A 356 42.05 -9.79 -4.15
N ARG A 357 42.76 -10.36 -3.17
CA ARG A 357 44.22 -10.60 -3.24
C ARG A 357 44.61 -12.00 -3.70
N HIS A 358 43.65 -12.91 -3.85
CA HIS A 358 43.93 -14.31 -4.14
C HIS A 358 43.63 -14.62 -5.61
N GLU A 359 44.68 -14.63 -6.44
CA GLU A 359 44.56 -14.99 -7.87
C GLU A 359 44.14 -16.47 -8.06
N ASP A 360 44.44 -17.33 -7.09
CA ASP A 360 44.14 -18.76 -7.08
C ASP A 360 42.72 -19.11 -6.62
N LYS A 361 41.95 -18.12 -6.13
CA LYS A 361 40.62 -18.34 -5.55
C LYS A 361 39.57 -17.46 -6.20
N PRO A 362 38.31 -17.94 -6.33
CA PRO A 362 37.24 -17.12 -6.85
C PRO A 362 36.98 -15.93 -5.94
N ASP A 363 36.79 -14.75 -6.54
CA ASP A 363 36.41 -13.54 -5.81
C ASP A 363 34.98 -13.71 -5.23
N PRO A 364 34.82 -13.73 -3.90
CA PRO A 364 33.53 -14.01 -3.28
C PRO A 364 32.49 -12.91 -3.57
N ARG A 365 32.92 -11.69 -3.96
CA ARG A 365 32.00 -10.59 -4.31
C ARG A 365 31.09 -10.92 -5.48
N ILE A 366 31.57 -11.70 -6.44
CA ILE A 366 30.77 -12.11 -7.61
C ILE A 366 29.55 -12.89 -7.13
N LYS A 367 29.79 -13.94 -6.33
CA LYS A 367 28.73 -14.77 -5.75
C LYS A 367 27.79 -13.96 -4.86
N TRP A 368 28.31 -13.07 -4.00
CA TRP A 368 27.47 -12.26 -3.13
C TRP A 368 26.57 -11.29 -3.90
N ILE A 369 27.06 -10.66 -4.96
CA ILE A 369 26.25 -9.78 -5.81
C ILE A 369 25.19 -10.59 -6.56
N GLU A 370 25.54 -11.77 -7.07
CA GLU A 370 24.57 -12.66 -7.71
C GLU A 370 23.48 -13.13 -6.73
N GLU A 371 23.86 -13.51 -5.51
CA GLU A 371 22.91 -13.91 -4.47
C GLU A 371 22.01 -12.75 -4.01
N PHE A 372 22.55 -11.54 -3.92
CA PHE A 372 21.78 -10.34 -3.59
C PHE A 372 20.72 -10.03 -4.66
N LYS A 373 21.04 -10.25 -5.94
CA LYS A 373 20.12 -10.01 -7.06
C LYS A 373 19.05 -11.09 -7.23
N LYS A 374 19.21 -12.25 -6.61
CA LYS A 374 18.21 -13.33 -6.69
C LYS A 374 16.96 -12.95 -5.89
N PRO A 375 15.75 -13.28 -6.40
CA PRO A 375 14.53 -13.22 -5.60
C PRO A 375 14.73 -13.98 -4.29
N GLN A 376 14.46 -13.30 -3.17
CA GLN A 376 14.70 -13.88 -1.85
C GLN A 376 13.64 -14.92 -1.47
N PHE A 377 12.43 -14.82 -2.03
CA PHE A 377 11.33 -15.73 -1.80
C PHE A 377 10.88 -16.35 -3.13
N LYS A 378 10.18 -17.47 -3.05
CA LYS A 378 9.42 -17.96 -4.19
C LYS A 378 8.16 -17.11 -4.30
N PRO A 379 7.67 -16.84 -5.53
CA PRO A 379 6.39 -16.17 -5.66
C PRO A 379 5.31 -16.95 -4.92
N ILE A 380 4.53 -16.27 -4.09
CA ILE A 380 3.42 -16.87 -3.35
C ILE A 380 2.13 -16.73 -4.17
N ASN A 381 1.26 -17.73 -4.08
CA ASN A 381 -0.07 -17.69 -4.68
C ASN A 381 -1.12 -17.11 -3.71
N ASN A 382 -2.35 -16.93 -4.18
CA ASN A 382 -3.43 -16.36 -3.36
C ASN A 382 -3.81 -17.25 -2.17
N GLU A 383 -3.76 -18.58 -2.31
CA GLU A 383 -4.05 -19.52 -1.21
C GLU A 383 -3.01 -19.40 -0.08
N GLU A 384 -1.73 -19.27 -0.44
CA GLU A 384 -0.64 -19.03 0.53
C GLU A 384 -0.79 -17.67 1.21
N LEU A 385 -1.20 -16.64 0.46
CA LEU A 385 -1.45 -15.31 0.99
C LEU A 385 -2.64 -15.30 1.98
N GLU A 386 -3.72 -16.03 1.67
CA GLU A 386 -4.85 -16.25 2.58
C GLU A 386 -4.46 -17.05 3.82
N ALA A 387 -3.65 -18.10 3.67
CA ALA A 387 -3.14 -18.87 4.81
C ALA A 387 -2.25 -18.03 5.73
N PHE A 388 -1.42 -17.15 5.15
CA PHE A 388 -0.65 -16.17 5.92
C PHE A 388 -1.59 -15.22 6.65
N ARG A 389 -2.61 -14.67 5.97
CA ARG A 389 -3.62 -13.78 6.56
C ARG A 389 -4.26 -14.44 7.77
N ASP A 390 -4.78 -15.64 7.62
CA ASP A 390 -5.50 -16.32 8.68
C ASP A 390 -4.60 -16.57 9.91
N SER A 391 -3.33 -16.93 9.66
CA SER A 391 -2.32 -17.07 10.71
C SER A 391 -2.00 -15.71 11.37
N TYR A 392 -1.86 -14.65 10.58
CA TYR A 392 -1.58 -13.31 11.09
C TYR A 392 -2.72 -12.80 11.98
N PHE A 393 -3.98 -12.90 11.55
CA PHE A 393 -5.13 -12.45 12.36
C PHE A 393 -5.22 -13.18 13.71
N LYS A 394 -4.88 -14.48 13.78
CA LYS A 394 -4.78 -15.22 15.05
C LYS A 394 -3.64 -14.71 15.96
N SER A 395 -2.60 -14.13 15.37
CA SER A 395 -1.46 -13.60 16.12
C SER A 395 -1.74 -12.26 16.79
N ILE A 396 -2.77 -11.52 16.34
CA ILE A 396 -3.16 -10.21 16.88
C ILE A 396 -3.73 -10.40 18.28
N ASP A 397 -3.13 -9.72 19.25
CA ASP A 397 -3.39 -9.88 20.68
C ASP A 397 -4.43 -8.87 21.23
N ILE A 398 -5.12 -8.16 20.35
CA ILE A 398 -6.14 -7.17 20.67
C ILE A 398 -7.40 -7.39 19.83
N PRO A 399 -8.58 -6.89 20.26
CA PRO A 399 -9.80 -7.05 19.48
C PRO A 399 -9.69 -6.40 18.09
N VAL A 400 -10.08 -7.17 17.07
CA VAL A 400 -10.29 -6.67 15.70
C VAL A 400 -11.79 -6.70 15.42
N THR A 401 -12.37 -5.55 15.11
CA THR A 401 -13.77 -5.43 14.66
C THR A 401 -13.82 -5.14 13.18
N ARG A 402 -14.85 -5.64 12.49
CA ARG A 402 -15.11 -5.34 11.08
C ARG A 402 -16.42 -4.59 10.90
N GLY A 403 -16.38 -3.52 10.11
CA GLY A 403 -17.54 -2.74 9.72
C GLY A 403 -17.19 -1.29 9.33
N GLY A 404 -18.09 -0.68 8.56
CA GLY A 404 -17.89 0.66 8.01
C GLY A 404 -16.90 0.68 6.84
N THR A 405 -16.49 1.88 6.41
CA THR A 405 -15.65 2.10 5.22
C THR A 405 -14.27 2.67 5.56
N THR A 406 -13.82 2.53 6.81
CA THR A 406 -12.59 3.14 7.34
C THR A 406 -11.84 2.17 8.24
N ASN A 407 -10.53 2.08 8.06
CA ASN A 407 -9.60 1.32 8.89
C ASN A 407 -8.95 2.26 9.90
N TYR A 408 -8.82 1.84 11.16
CA TYR A 408 -8.10 2.60 12.19
C TYR A 408 -7.85 1.76 13.44
N TYR A 409 -6.74 2.02 14.11
CA TYR A 409 -6.50 1.67 15.50
C TYR A 409 -7.14 2.71 16.43
N LEU A 410 -7.84 2.25 17.47
CA LEU A 410 -8.49 3.09 18.47
C LEU A 410 -7.76 2.99 19.82
N PRO A 411 -6.85 3.94 20.17
CA PRO A 411 -6.03 3.86 21.37
C PRO A 411 -6.83 3.71 22.67
N LYS A 412 -7.97 4.41 22.79
CA LYS A 412 -8.80 4.39 24.01
C LYS A 412 -9.39 3.02 24.31
N LYS A 413 -9.67 2.21 23.28
CA LYS A 413 -10.22 0.86 23.43
C LYS A 413 -9.15 -0.23 23.26
N ASN A 414 -7.95 0.14 22.82
CA ASN A 414 -6.90 -0.79 22.41
C ASN A 414 -7.45 -1.87 21.47
N ALA A 415 -8.07 -1.42 20.36
CA ALA A 415 -8.76 -2.27 19.39
C ALA A 415 -8.56 -1.72 17.97
N ILE A 416 -8.58 -2.60 16.97
CA ILE A 416 -8.50 -2.23 15.55
C ILE A 416 -9.89 -2.35 14.94
N ASN A 417 -10.30 -1.34 14.15
CA ASN A 417 -11.43 -1.43 13.24
C ASN A 417 -10.93 -1.60 11.80
N LEU A 418 -11.51 -2.55 11.07
CA LEU A 418 -11.27 -2.75 9.65
C LEU A 418 -12.60 -2.67 8.87
N ALA A 419 -12.53 -2.35 7.58
CA ALA A 419 -13.62 -2.58 6.65
C ALA A 419 -13.92 -4.09 6.47
N HIS A 420 -14.97 -4.43 5.73
CA HIS A 420 -15.22 -5.82 5.38
C HIS A 420 -14.11 -6.31 4.44
N SER A 421 -13.72 -7.59 4.56
CA SER A 421 -12.66 -8.16 3.71
C SER A 421 -12.97 -8.00 2.21
N ASP A 422 -14.24 -8.11 1.85
CA ASP A 422 -14.73 -7.98 0.47
C ASP A 422 -14.59 -6.54 -0.09
N ASP A 423 -14.37 -5.54 0.77
CA ASP A 423 -14.16 -4.15 0.36
C ASP A 423 -12.70 -3.89 -0.05
N PHE A 424 -11.77 -4.80 0.30
CA PHE A 424 -10.36 -4.71 -0.10
C PHE A 424 -10.18 -5.19 -1.53
N LYS A 425 -9.36 -4.45 -2.29
CA LYS A 425 -9.04 -4.80 -3.68
C LYS A 425 -8.26 -6.10 -3.78
N SER A 426 -7.56 -6.47 -2.71
CA SER A 426 -6.72 -7.66 -2.66
C SER A 426 -6.43 -8.08 -1.22
N VAL A 427 -6.06 -9.34 -1.03
CA VAL A 427 -5.65 -9.86 0.30
C VAL A 427 -4.36 -9.17 0.76
N LEU A 428 -3.46 -8.82 -0.18
CA LEU A 428 -2.25 -8.07 0.15
C LEU A 428 -2.57 -6.67 0.69
N GLN A 429 -3.58 -5.99 0.13
CA GLN A 429 -4.03 -4.69 0.63
C GLN A 429 -4.59 -4.83 2.05
N GLU A 430 -5.44 -5.82 2.31
CA GLU A 430 -5.98 -6.10 3.64
C GLU A 430 -4.87 -6.35 4.67
N LEU A 431 -3.86 -7.13 4.29
CA LEU A 431 -2.69 -7.41 5.13
C LEU A 431 -1.88 -6.15 5.42
N SER A 432 -1.58 -5.34 4.40
CA SER A 432 -0.82 -4.09 4.54
C SER A 432 -1.51 -3.11 5.48
N THR A 433 -2.78 -2.82 5.24
CA THR A 433 -3.64 -2.02 6.12
C THR A 433 -3.63 -2.58 7.55
N THR A 434 -3.83 -3.89 7.71
CA THR A 434 -3.91 -4.47 9.06
C THR A 434 -2.54 -4.43 9.76
N PHE A 435 -1.42 -4.54 9.04
CA PHE A 435 -0.09 -4.32 9.61
C PHE A 435 0.11 -2.87 10.06
N HIS A 436 -0.38 -1.90 9.30
CA HIS A 436 -0.34 -0.49 9.68
C HIS A 436 -1.08 -0.26 11.00
N GLU A 437 -2.32 -0.74 11.11
CA GLU A 437 -3.12 -0.54 12.32
C GLU A 437 -2.60 -1.33 13.54
N ASP A 438 -2.08 -2.55 13.37
CA ASP A 438 -1.42 -3.28 14.47
C ASP A 438 -0.09 -2.60 14.85
N ALA A 439 0.64 -2.02 13.90
CA ALA A 439 1.84 -1.25 14.22
C ALA A 439 1.50 -0.04 15.09
N HIS A 440 0.41 0.70 14.83
CA HIS A 440 -0.12 1.69 15.78
C HIS A 440 -0.45 1.07 17.14
N ALA A 441 -1.13 -0.08 17.17
CA ALA A 441 -1.45 -0.77 18.40
C ALA A 441 -0.22 -1.11 19.25
N GLN A 442 0.92 -1.45 18.63
CA GLN A 442 2.18 -1.69 19.36
C GLN A 442 2.66 -0.46 20.15
N GLY A 443 2.21 0.74 19.82
CA GLY A 443 2.54 1.97 20.53
C GLY A 443 1.79 2.14 21.86
N HIS A 444 0.77 1.33 22.13
CA HIS A 444 -0.08 1.44 23.33
C HIS A 444 0.76 1.41 24.63
N PRO A 445 0.33 2.10 25.73
CA PRO A 445 1.06 2.16 26.99
C PRO A 445 1.44 0.81 27.63
N THR A 446 0.72 -0.26 27.32
CA THR A 446 1.00 -1.62 27.82
C THR A 446 1.98 -2.41 26.94
N LYS A 447 2.39 -1.86 25.80
CA LYS A 447 3.30 -2.47 24.81
C LYS A 447 4.61 -1.66 24.74
N LEU A 448 4.90 -1.00 23.62
CA LEU A 448 6.11 -0.18 23.45
C LEU A 448 5.98 1.21 24.10
N ASN A 449 4.77 1.62 24.49
CA ASN A 449 4.48 2.91 25.13
C ASN A 449 5.13 4.09 24.39
N ARG A 450 4.83 4.21 23.10
CA ARG A 450 5.42 5.24 22.25
C ARG A 450 4.78 6.59 22.56
N GLN A 451 5.63 7.57 22.84
CA GLN A 451 5.18 8.94 23.09
C GLN A 451 4.43 9.50 21.86
N SER A 452 4.91 9.23 20.66
CA SER A 452 4.31 9.69 19.40
C SER A 452 2.85 9.27 19.23
N LEU A 453 2.48 8.06 19.68
CA LEU A 453 1.08 7.61 19.71
C LEU A 453 0.27 8.33 20.81
N ASN A 454 0.83 8.43 22.02
CA ASN A 454 0.13 9.07 23.15
C ASN A 454 -0.15 10.56 22.86
N ASP A 455 0.79 11.21 22.19
CA ASP A 455 0.78 12.63 21.85
C ASP A 455 0.33 12.88 20.39
N TYR A 456 -0.18 11.86 19.70
CA TYR A 456 -0.53 11.88 18.27
C TYR A 456 -1.48 13.03 17.87
N HIS A 457 -2.33 13.44 18.81
CA HIS A 457 -3.33 14.49 18.64
C HIS A 457 -2.82 15.90 18.98
N ILE A 458 -1.61 16.02 19.56
CA ILE A 458 -1.06 17.30 20.03
C ILE A 458 -0.61 18.17 18.85
N ASP A 459 0.15 17.59 17.93
CA ASP A 459 0.67 18.30 16.76
C ASP A 459 1.07 17.33 15.64
N ASN A 460 1.34 17.91 14.47
CA ASN A 460 1.70 17.18 13.26
C ASN A 460 3.09 16.55 13.35
N ALA A 461 3.94 17.02 14.25
CA ALA A 461 5.23 16.39 14.43
C ALA A 461 5.00 15.00 15.01
N HIS A 462 4.35 14.89 16.18
CA HIS A 462 4.10 13.61 16.84
C HIS A 462 3.35 12.64 15.92
N ARG A 463 2.38 13.18 15.17
CA ARG A 463 1.65 12.44 14.14
C ARG A 463 2.57 11.93 13.04
N GLY A 464 3.33 12.80 12.39
CA GLY A 464 4.23 12.45 11.29
C GLY A 464 5.33 11.48 11.69
N PHE A 465 5.84 11.61 12.92
CA PHE A 465 6.75 10.63 13.50
C PHE A 465 6.11 9.25 13.64
N GLU A 466 4.89 9.18 14.19
CA GLU A 466 4.17 7.93 14.35
C GLU A 466 3.87 7.27 12.99
N GLU A 467 3.33 8.03 12.05
CA GLU A 467 2.98 7.51 10.72
C GLU A 467 4.20 6.99 9.97
N LEU A 468 5.32 7.72 9.99
CA LEU A 468 6.55 7.25 9.38
C LEU A 468 7.03 5.93 10.01
N LEU A 469 7.04 5.83 11.34
CA LEU A 469 7.48 4.61 12.03
C LEU A 469 6.60 3.42 11.63
N VAL A 470 5.28 3.65 11.62
CA VAL A 470 4.26 2.63 11.39
C VAL A 470 4.33 2.13 9.95
N ASN A 471 4.40 3.05 8.98
CA ASN A 471 4.53 2.72 7.56
C ASN A 471 5.80 1.92 7.27
N VAL A 472 6.94 2.35 7.82
CA VAL A 472 8.21 1.60 7.67
C VAL A 472 8.10 0.19 8.28
N SER A 473 7.41 0.04 9.42
CA SER A 473 7.24 -1.24 10.09
C SER A 473 6.33 -2.18 9.31
N ALA A 474 5.18 -1.68 8.85
CA ALA A 474 4.21 -2.43 8.07
C ALA A 474 4.81 -2.91 6.73
N GLN A 475 5.45 -1.99 5.99
CA GLN A 475 6.10 -2.34 4.73
C GLN A 475 7.26 -3.33 4.92
N GLN A 476 7.97 -3.24 6.05
CA GLN A 476 9.01 -4.23 6.36
C GLN A 476 8.42 -5.62 6.63
N LEU A 477 7.22 -5.74 7.23
CA LEU A 477 6.56 -7.04 7.40
C LEU A 477 6.19 -7.65 6.05
N VAL A 478 5.58 -6.86 5.15
CA VAL A 478 5.26 -7.28 3.78
C VAL A 478 6.49 -7.90 3.10
N ARG A 479 7.62 -7.19 3.13
CA ARG A 479 8.87 -7.63 2.51
C ARG A 479 9.55 -8.78 3.23
N HIS A 480 9.49 -8.79 4.57
CA HIS A 480 10.15 -9.79 5.37
C HIS A 480 9.59 -11.19 5.11
N TYR A 481 8.28 -11.29 4.87
CA TYR A 481 7.61 -12.55 4.54
C TYR A 481 7.45 -12.78 3.02
N GLY A 482 7.97 -11.87 2.18
CA GLY A 482 7.87 -11.97 0.72
C GLY A 482 6.44 -11.82 0.18
N LEU A 483 5.56 -11.13 0.92
CA LEU A 483 4.14 -11.06 0.59
C LEU A 483 3.87 -10.25 -0.67
N ASP A 484 4.78 -9.36 -1.06
CA ASP A 484 4.73 -8.58 -2.30
C ASP A 484 5.27 -9.33 -3.53
N GLN A 485 5.74 -10.57 -3.38
CA GLN A 485 6.19 -11.42 -4.49
C GLN A 485 5.03 -12.26 -5.02
N ASN A 486 3.98 -11.61 -5.52
CA ASN A 486 2.78 -12.28 -6.02
C ASN A 486 2.17 -11.57 -7.23
N GLU A 487 1.13 -12.16 -7.84
CA GLU A 487 0.42 -11.61 -9.00
C GLU A 487 -0.33 -10.29 -8.72
N GLN A 488 -0.64 -10.01 -7.46
CA GLN A 488 -1.34 -8.81 -6.98
C GLN A 488 -0.38 -7.61 -6.77
N GLN A 489 0.94 -7.78 -6.93
CA GLN A 489 1.93 -6.73 -6.65
C GLN A 489 1.67 -5.43 -7.43
N GLN A 490 1.32 -5.53 -8.71
CA GLN A 490 1.05 -4.33 -9.54
C GLN A 490 -0.21 -3.60 -9.07
N ALA A 491 -1.26 -4.35 -8.71
CA ALA A 491 -2.51 -3.78 -8.19
C ALA A 491 -2.32 -3.17 -6.79
N TYR A 492 -1.45 -3.78 -5.98
CA TYR A 492 -1.00 -3.24 -4.70
C TYR A 492 -0.26 -1.91 -4.91
N ASN A 493 0.84 -1.89 -5.66
CA ASN A 493 1.65 -0.68 -5.85
C ASN A 493 0.87 0.49 -6.48
N ALA A 494 -0.08 0.22 -7.38
CA ALA A 494 -0.85 1.26 -8.07
C ALA A 494 -1.88 2.00 -7.19
N ASN A 495 -2.13 1.55 -5.96
CA ASN A 495 -3.21 2.06 -5.10
C ASN A 495 -2.75 2.52 -3.71
N GLU A 496 -1.45 2.45 -3.42
CA GLU A 496 -0.88 2.73 -2.11
C GLU A 496 -0.43 4.21 -1.97
N ASP A 497 -1.02 5.17 -2.69
CA ASP A 497 -0.80 6.62 -2.45
C ASP A 497 -1.10 7.05 -0.98
N ALA A 498 -1.71 6.15 -0.19
CA ALA A 498 -2.18 6.31 1.18
C ALA A 498 -1.10 6.69 2.22
N TYR A 499 0.19 6.52 1.92
CA TYR A 499 1.27 6.74 2.90
C TYR A 499 2.28 7.79 2.46
N ASN A 500 1.87 8.76 1.63
CA ASN A 500 2.73 9.89 1.28
C ASN A 500 2.99 10.77 2.52
N LEU A 501 4.22 10.75 3.03
CA LEU A 501 4.66 11.48 4.21
C LEU A 501 5.12 12.92 3.89
N GLY A 502 4.80 13.44 2.70
CA GLY A 502 5.11 14.82 2.30
C GLY A 502 4.69 15.84 3.36
N TRP A 503 3.57 15.60 4.02
CA TRP A 503 3.07 16.44 5.09
C TRP A 503 3.85 16.40 6.41
N ALA A 504 4.59 15.32 6.68
CA ALA A 504 5.41 15.17 7.89
C ALA A 504 6.79 15.85 7.74
N LEU A 505 7.19 16.19 6.50
CA LEU A 505 8.48 16.81 6.19
C LEU A 505 8.79 18.09 6.98
N PRO A 506 7.84 19.04 7.20
CA PRO A 506 8.12 20.24 7.98
C PRO A 506 8.56 19.94 9.42
N ALA A 507 8.04 18.88 10.03
CA ALA A 507 8.43 18.46 11.38
C ALA A 507 9.86 17.90 11.39
N PHE A 508 10.19 17.05 10.42
CA PHE A 508 11.52 16.46 10.32
C PHE A 508 12.60 17.49 9.97
N LYS A 509 12.28 18.50 9.14
CA LYS A 509 13.21 19.60 8.81
C LYS A 509 13.65 20.41 10.03
N LYS A 510 12.81 20.52 11.05
CA LYS A 510 13.13 21.24 12.29
C LYS A 510 14.07 20.45 13.20
N ASP A 511 13.89 19.12 13.26
CA ASP A 511 14.77 18.22 14.01
C ASP A 511 15.05 16.95 13.19
N PRO A 512 16.15 16.93 12.41
CA PRO A 512 16.53 15.77 11.60
C PRO A 512 16.84 14.52 12.43
N LEU A 513 16.96 14.60 13.76
CA LEU A 513 17.11 13.40 14.59
C LEU A 513 15.82 12.58 14.65
N LEU A 514 14.66 13.22 14.44
CA LEU A 514 13.36 12.57 14.51
C LEU A 514 13.21 11.46 13.47
N ILE A 515 13.64 11.68 12.23
CA ILE A 515 13.52 10.67 11.17
C ILE A 515 14.41 9.45 11.46
N VAL A 516 15.60 9.65 12.04
CA VAL A 516 16.50 8.56 12.44
C VAL A 516 15.92 7.78 13.63
N GLU A 517 15.34 8.49 14.60
CA GLU A 517 14.68 7.87 15.74
C GLU A 517 13.40 7.12 15.34
N ALA A 518 12.66 7.60 14.33
CA ALA A 518 11.52 6.90 13.74
C ALA A 518 11.96 5.56 13.12
N MET A 519 13.05 5.53 12.35
CA MET A 519 13.62 4.28 11.81
C MET A 519 14.01 3.30 12.93
N ARG A 520 14.59 3.81 14.01
CA ARG A 520 14.95 2.98 15.18
C ARG A 520 13.73 2.40 15.88
N GLN A 521 12.69 3.20 16.09
CA GLN A 521 11.46 2.72 16.72
C GLN A 521 10.67 1.79 15.79
N SER A 522 10.77 2.00 14.48
CA SER A 522 10.18 1.12 13.47
C SER A 522 10.75 -0.29 13.56
N GLN A 523 12.08 -0.42 13.73
CA GLN A 523 12.72 -1.72 13.98
C GLN A 523 12.14 -2.42 15.22
N GLN A 524 11.89 -1.70 16.31
CA GLN A 524 11.31 -2.28 17.53
C GLN A 524 9.86 -2.73 17.33
N CYS A 525 9.08 -1.93 16.60
CA CYS A 525 7.71 -2.26 16.22
C CYS A 525 7.67 -3.53 15.37
N PHE A 526 8.49 -3.56 14.32
CA PHE A 526 8.68 -4.70 13.43
C PHE A 526 9.07 -5.97 14.21
N GLU A 527 10.07 -5.91 15.09
CA GLU A 527 10.50 -7.06 15.87
C GLU A 527 9.41 -7.57 16.83
N SER A 528 8.64 -6.67 17.44
CA SER A 528 7.51 -7.03 18.31
C SER A 528 6.43 -7.80 17.54
N MET A 529 6.02 -7.28 16.38
CA MET A 529 4.99 -7.90 15.53
C MET A 529 5.50 -9.22 14.95
N LYS A 530 6.70 -9.22 14.36
CA LYS A 530 7.36 -10.41 13.81
C LYS A 530 7.41 -11.54 14.81
N THR A 531 7.78 -11.26 16.07
CA THR A 531 7.87 -12.29 17.11
C THR A 531 6.54 -13.02 17.32
N ARG A 532 5.41 -12.29 17.36
CA ARG A 532 4.07 -12.89 17.49
C ARG A 532 3.65 -13.64 16.23
N ILE A 533 3.91 -13.06 15.07
CA ILE A 533 3.57 -13.67 13.77
C ILE A 533 4.34 -14.97 13.58
N ASP A 534 5.66 -14.98 13.79
CA ASP A 534 6.52 -16.17 13.70
C ASP A 534 6.03 -17.29 14.62
N ALA A 535 5.64 -16.95 15.85
CA ALA A 535 5.11 -17.90 16.80
C ALA A 535 3.81 -18.54 16.28
N GLN A 536 2.91 -17.73 15.72
CA GLN A 536 1.63 -18.22 15.20
C GLN A 536 1.81 -19.03 13.90
N LEU A 537 2.67 -18.62 12.98
CA LEU A 537 3.00 -19.39 11.77
C LEU A 537 3.60 -20.76 12.11
N LYS A 538 4.35 -20.88 13.21
CA LYS A 538 4.85 -22.18 13.70
C LYS A 538 3.74 -23.04 14.27
N VAL A 539 2.80 -22.45 15.03
CA VAL A 539 1.62 -23.16 15.55
C VAL A 539 0.78 -23.72 14.40
N ASP A 540 0.59 -22.94 13.33
CA ASP A 540 -0.19 -23.32 12.15
C ASP A 540 0.62 -24.16 11.13
N ASN A 541 1.89 -24.49 11.41
CA ASN A 541 2.80 -25.28 10.55
C ASN A 541 3.05 -24.71 9.13
N VAL A 542 3.03 -23.39 8.99
CA VAL A 542 3.27 -22.69 7.71
C VAL A 542 4.53 -21.81 7.72
N TYR A 543 5.27 -21.78 8.83
CA TYR A 543 6.46 -20.94 9.00
C TYR A 543 7.53 -21.09 7.90
N GLU A 544 7.82 -22.32 7.47
CA GLU A 544 8.86 -22.58 6.46
C GLU A 544 8.50 -22.09 5.05
N VAL A 545 7.23 -21.78 4.80
CA VAL A 545 6.77 -21.19 3.53
C VAL A 545 7.24 -19.73 3.43
N PHE A 546 7.17 -18.99 4.53
CA PHE A 546 7.36 -17.53 4.55
C PHE A 546 8.71 -17.09 5.13
N CYS A 547 9.40 -17.95 5.87
CA CYS A 547 10.58 -17.57 6.64
C CYS A 547 11.81 -18.41 6.31
N LYS A 548 12.97 -17.77 6.20
CA LYS A 548 14.28 -18.44 6.27
C LYS A 548 14.73 -18.52 7.74
N PRO A 549 15.45 -19.58 8.16
CA PRO A 549 16.00 -19.65 9.51
C PRO A 549 16.96 -18.49 9.78
N GLU A 550 16.72 -17.71 10.83
CA GLU A 550 17.62 -16.66 11.30
C GLU A 550 18.47 -17.15 12.48
N PRO A 551 19.71 -16.67 12.63
CA PRO A 551 20.53 -16.97 13.80
C PRO A 551 19.88 -16.43 15.08
N GLU A 552 19.85 -17.24 16.13
CA GLU A 552 19.21 -16.91 17.40
C GLU A 552 19.97 -15.78 18.12
N LYS A 553 19.27 -14.69 18.49
CA LYS A 553 19.85 -13.60 19.28
C LYS A 553 19.99 -14.07 20.74
N VAL A 554 21.20 -14.06 21.29
CA VAL A 554 21.44 -14.42 22.70
C VAL A 554 20.89 -13.33 23.62
N ALA A 555 19.83 -13.65 24.38
CA ALA A 555 19.27 -12.76 25.39
C ALA A 555 20.21 -12.63 26.61
N PRO A 556 20.26 -11.47 27.30
CA PRO A 556 20.99 -11.34 28.55
C PRO A 556 20.39 -12.27 29.61
N ALA A 557 21.25 -12.80 30.49
CA ALA A 557 20.84 -13.71 31.55
C ALA A 557 19.83 -13.03 32.51
N PRO A 558 18.76 -13.74 32.93
CA PRO A 558 17.77 -13.20 33.85
C PRO A 558 18.36 -12.95 35.25
N LEU A 559 17.67 -12.15 36.05
CA LEU A 559 18.03 -11.93 37.46
C LEU A 559 17.82 -13.22 38.26
N ALA A 560 18.74 -13.51 39.19
CA ALA A 560 18.51 -14.60 40.13
C ALA A 560 17.30 -14.26 41.05
N PRO A 561 16.48 -15.26 41.42
CA PRO A 561 15.32 -15.03 42.26
C PRO A 561 15.72 -14.46 43.62
N ARG A 562 14.87 -13.58 44.18
CA ARG A 562 15.11 -12.81 45.41
C ARG A 562 15.55 -13.65 46.63
N HIS A 563 15.23 -14.95 46.66
CA HIS A 563 15.62 -15.88 47.73
C HIS A 563 17.04 -16.44 47.61
N ALA A 564 17.72 -16.27 46.46
CA ALA A 564 19.11 -16.66 46.29
C ALA A 564 20.09 -15.80 47.12
N TYR A 565 19.67 -14.60 47.50
CA TYR A 565 20.48 -13.63 48.28
C TYR A 565 20.36 -13.79 49.80
N LYS A 566 19.73 -14.89 50.28
CA LYS A 566 19.40 -15.10 51.69
C LYS A 566 20.48 -15.80 52.52
N ASN A 567 21.52 -16.37 51.91
CA ASN A 567 22.57 -17.03 52.68
C ASN A 567 23.70 -16.04 53.06
N PRO A 568 23.98 -15.82 54.35
CA PRO A 568 25.16 -15.07 54.81
C PRO A 568 26.50 -15.81 54.58
N ALA A 569 26.52 -16.84 53.74
CA ALA A 569 27.71 -17.65 53.50
C ALA A 569 28.56 -17.04 52.38
N ASN A 570 29.21 -15.91 52.66
CA ASN A 570 30.49 -15.48 52.04
C ASN A 570 30.98 -14.14 52.61
N ASP A 571 30.81 -13.89 53.91
CA ASP A 571 31.37 -12.70 54.56
C ASP A 571 32.90 -12.76 54.71
N GLU A 572 33.53 -13.89 54.40
CA GLU A 572 34.99 -13.98 54.30
C GLU A 572 35.38 -14.86 53.10
N SER A 573 36.16 -14.27 52.18
CA SER A 573 37.16 -14.96 51.31
C SER A 573 37.05 -14.95 49.77
N LYS A 574 36.17 -14.20 49.07
CA LYS A 574 36.25 -14.20 47.58
C LYS A 574 36.20 -12.90 46.77
N ASN A 575 35.93 -11.74 47.35
CA ASN A 575 36.04 -10.48 46.60
C ASN A 575 37.12 -9.57 47.20
N LYS A 576 38.39 -9.84 46.86
CA LYS A 576 39.41 -8.79 46.91
C LYS A 576 38.98 -7.69 45.96
N SER A 577 38.47 -6.60 46.53
CA SER A 577 38.20 -5.35 45.85
C SER A 577 39.39 -4.95 44.98
N THR A 578 39.20 -4.95 43.66
CA THR A 578 40.07 -4.26 42.70
C THR A 578 39.43 -2.95 42.28
N THR A 579 38.94 -2.14 43.23
CA THR A 579 38.72 -0.71 42.95
C THR A 579 39.97 0.06 43.34
N LYS A 580 40.88 0.25 42.38
CA LYS A 580 41.76 1.42 42.42
C LYS A 580 40.89 2.66 42.13
N PRO A 581 40.88 3.69 42.98
CA PRO A 581 40.18 4.93 42.66
C PRO A 581 40.93 5.63 41.51
N MET A 582 40.29 5.76 40.35
CA MET A 582 40.75 6.74 39.36
C MET A 582 40.56 8.12 39.97
N ARG A 583 41.68 8.74 40.35
CA ARG A 583 41.75 10.17 40.66
C ARG A 583 41.44 10.96 39.40
N ASN A 584 40.50 11.90 39.54
CA ASN A 584 40.45 13.09 38.71
C ASN A 584 41.82 13.79 38.76
N ALA A 585 42.41 14.04 37.60
CA ALA A 585 43.39 15.09 37.38
C ALA A 585 43.37 15.50 35.90
N ILE A 586 42.77 16.68 35.68
CA ILE A 586 42.99 17.70 34.63
C ILE A 586 43.09 17.22 33.19
#